data_AF-A0A8S1E539-F1
#
_entry.id   AF-A0A8S1E539-F1
#
_cell.length_a   1.000
_cell.length_b   1.000
_cell.length_c   1.000
_cell.angle_alpha   90.00
_cell.angle_beta   90.00
_cell.angle_gamma   90.00
#
_symmetry.space_group_name_H-M   'P 1'
#
loop_
_entity.id
_entity.type
_entity.pdbx_description
1 polymer ?
#
loop_
_entity_poly.entity_id
_entity_poly.type
_entity_poly.pdbx_seq_one_letter_code
_entity_poly.pdbx_strand_id
1 'polypeptide(L)'
;MSTLMYEEQLAESYFVLRMTATVIMVLFGTMGLILNGSVFYGLMSQKKSIGGFYSLCASKTISNTMICLTFVLWASPCTLLNHYFLPHQINILFGQYGGWMPYIMGPFTQICMAFNRFCALFLPHYYGRSFPIPLSVVGVLFFWTIAIIITSFGVPEGCGFIFVIKRLAWEPEESECAVNFAVGFFYLIVATSVAANVFNTTIAIKLIMTATTSNVSRDISEVRRRKRTKMYIQSVSQDCLHVMDTINCSIISHFSEAVWYRFVFSSLLFLGIHVFDGLVMILFNKHLRPVCFHDAKSRASYTQKTSVIGTA
;
A
#
# COMPACT_ATOMS: atom_id res chain seq x y z
N MET A 1 -19.86 36.30 28.78
CA MET A 1 -20.91 35.76 27.91
C MET A 1 -20.37 35.39 26.52
N SER A 2 -19.52 36.23 25.91
CA SER A 2 -18.89 35.96 24.61
C SER A 2 -17.91 34.76 24.59
N THR A 3 -17.09 34.58 25.64
CA THR A 3 -16.09 33.50 25.69
C THR A 3 -16.70 32.11 25.84
N LEU A 4 -17.71 31.97 26.69
CA LEU A 4 -18.44 30.71 26.89
C LEU A 4 -19.16 30.25 25.61
N MET A 5 -19.81 31.18 24.91
CA MET A 5 -20.43 30.89 23.61
C MET A 5 -19.41 30.46 22.55
N TYR A 6 -18.23 31.08 22.55
CA TYR A 6 -17.16 30.71 21.62
C TYR A 6 -16.59 29.30 21.90
N GLU A 7 -16.37 28.96 23.17
CA GLU A 7 -15.89 27.63 23.56
C GLU A 7 -16.92 26.54 23.24
N GLU A 8 -18.21 26.81 23.47
CA GLU A 8 -19.30 25.89 23.17
C GLU A 8 -19.42 25.64 21.66
N GLN A 9 -19.34 26.70 20.85
CA GLN A 9 -19.38 26.60 19.39
C GLN A 9 -18.15 25.87 18.82
N LEU A 10 -16.98 26.04 19.43
CA LEU A 10 -15.77 25.30 19.06
C LEU A 10 -15.89 23.81 19.41
N ALA A 11 -16.48 23.49 20.57
CA ALA A 11 -16.73 22.12 21.00
C ALA A 11 -17.72 21.40 20.07
N GLU A 12 -18.81 22.07 19.67
CA GLU A 12 -19.76 21.52 18.68
C GLU A 12 -19.08 21.29 17.32
N SER A 13 -18.32 22.27 16.84
CA SER A 13 -17.61 22.16 15.56
C SER A 13 -16.62 20.99 15.56
N TYR A 14 -15.87 20.82 16.66
CA TYR A 14 -14.94 19.70 16.83
C TYR A 14 -15.65 18.36 16.94
N PHE A 15 -16.80 18.29 17.63
CA PHE A 15 -17.63 17.09 17.69
C PHE A 15 -18.10 16.65 16.31
N VAL A 16 -18.65 17.56 15.50
CA VAL A 16 -19.09 17.27 14.13
C VAL A 16 -17.92 16.78 13.27
N LEU A 17 -16.76 17.42 13.38
CA LEU A 17 -15.55 17.01 12.66
C LEU A 17 -15.15 15.57 13.02
N ARG A 18 -15.13 15.22 14.31
CA ARG A 18 -14.79 13.87 14.78
C ARG A 18 -15.76 12.81 14.27
N MET A 19 -17.06 13.09 14.33
CA MET A 19 -18.08 12.16 13.82
C MET A 19 -17.92 11.95 12.31
N THR A 20 -17.68 13.04 11.57
CA THR A 20 -17.44 12.98 10.13
C THR A 20 -16.18 12.19 9.80
N ALA A 21 -15.07 12.47 10.49
CA ALA A 21 -13.81 11.76 10.33
C ALA A 21 -13.96 10.26 10.61
N THR A 22 -14.69 9.89 11.68
CA THR A 22 -14.98 8.49 12.01
C THR A 22 -15.70 7.79 10.87
N VAL A 23 -16.78 8.37 10.35
CA VAL A 23 -17.55 7.79 9.24
C VAL A 23 -16.67 7.62 8.01
N ILE A 24 -15.88 8.64 7.66
CA ILE A 24 -14.99 8.59 6.49
C ILE A 24 -13.93 7.50 6.65
N MET A 25 -13.26 7.40 7.80
CA MET A 25 -12.22 6.39 8.04
C MET A 25 -12.79 4.97 8.00
N VAL A 26 -13.99 4.74 8.55
CA VAL A 26 -14.67 3.44 8.47
C VAL A 26 -15.04 3.11 7.03
N LEU A 27 -15.60 4.04 6.26
CA LEU A 27 -15.99 3.81 4.87
C LEU A 27 -14.78 3.52 3.98
N PHE A 28 -13.73 4.35 4.04
CA PHE A 28 -12.53 4.14 3.24
C PHE A 28 -11.74 2.91 3.70
N GLY A 29 -11.66 2.69 5.02
CA GLY A 29 -10.99 1.53 5.59
C GLY A 29 -11.66 0.23 5.16
N THR A 30 -12.98 0.12 5.31
CA THR A 30 -13.73 -1.07 4.87
C THR A 30 -13.66 -1.28 3.37
N MET A 31 -13.75 -0.22 2.56
CA MET A 31 -13.53 -0.30 1.11
C MET A 31 -12.13 -0.84 0.79
N GLY A 32 -11.10 -0.35 1.47
CA GLY A 32 -9.73 -0.83 1.33
C GLY A 32 -9.57 -2.31 1.70
N LEU A 33 -10.20 -2.76 2.78
CA LEU A 33 -10.23 -4.18 3.18
C LEU A 33 -10.90 -5.05 2.12
N ILE A 34 -12.03 -4.61 1.55
CA ILE A 34 -12.74 -5.36 0.50
C ILE A 34 -11.87 -5.47 -0.76
N LEU A 35 -11.30 -4.37 -1.24
CA LEU A 35 -10.50 -4.35 -2.46
C LEU A 35 -9.21 -5.16 -2.29
N ASN A 36 -8.45 -4.92 -1.23
CA ASN A 36 -7.21 -5.65 -0.98
C ASN A 36 -7.51 -7.13 -0.64
N GLY A 37 -8.51 -7.43 0.20
CA GLY A 37 -8.91 -8.81 0.49
C GLY A 37 -9.31 -9.58 -0.78
N SER A 38 -10.03 -8.93 -1.71
CA SER A 38 -10.38 -9.50 -3.02
C SER A 38 -9.15 -9.85 -3.86
N VAL A 39 -8.17 -8.95 -3.91
CA VAL A 39 -6.90 -9.20 -4.61
C VAL A 39 -6.15 -10.37 -3.98
N PHE A 40 -6.04 -10.40 -2.66
CA PHE A 40 -5.35 -11.45 -1.93
C PHE A 40 -5.99 -12.82 -2.18
N TYR A 41 -7.32 -12.90 -2.06
CA TYR A 41 -8.08 -14.11 -2.37
C TYR A 41 -7.87 -14.56 -3.82
N GLY A 42 -7.94 -13.62 -4.76
CA GLY A 42 -7.71 -13.88 -6.18
C GLY A 42 -6.30 -14.42 -6.48
N LEU A 43 -5.28 -13.97 -5.73
CA LEU A 43 -3.90 -14.45 -5.82
C LEU A 43 -3.77 -15.88 -5.28
N MET A 44 -4.33 -16.15 -4.10
CA MET A 44 -4.28 -17.47 -3.45
C MET A 44 -5.08 -18.53 -4.21
N SER A 45 -6.12 -18.12 -4.93
CA SER A 45 -6.96 -19.02 -5.73
C SER A 45 -6.32 -19.47 -7.05
N GLN A 46 -5.15 -18.96 -7.43
CA GLN A 46 -4.48 -19.36 -8.67
C GLN A 46 -3.80 -20.73 -8.50
N LYS A 47 -4.25 -21.74 -9.26
CA LYS A 47 -3.65 -23.09 -9.27
C LYS A 47 -2.28 -23.19 -9.95
N LYS A 48 -1.83 -22.13 -10.64
CA LYS A 48 -0.48 -22.08 -11.24
C LYS A 48 0.51 -21.61 -10.19
N SER A 49 1.74 -22.11 -10.22
CA SER A 49 2.78 -21.70 -9.27
C SER A 49 2.83 -20.18 -9.15
N ILE A 50 2.82 -19.70 -7.90
CA ILE A 50 2.86 -18.27 -7.58
C ILE A 50 4.20 -17.75 -8.11
N GLY A 51 4.17 -17.21 -9.33
CA GLY A 51 5.33 -16.56 -9.93
C GLY A 51 5.80 -15.41 -9.04
N GLY A 52 7.08 -15.06 -9.15
CA GLY A 52 7.67 -14.10 -8.22
C GLY A 52 6.97 -12.75 -8.11
N PHE A 53 6.40 -12.27 -9.22
CA PHE A 53 5.57 -11.07 -9.24
C PHE A 53 4.32 -11.15 -8.35
N TYR A 54 3.66 -12.32 -8.31
CA TYR A 54 2.46 -12.50 -7.49
C TYR A 54 2.75 -12.51 -5.99
N SER A 55 3.89 -13.05 -5.59
CA SER A 55 4.36 -12.95 -4.19
C SER A 55 4.58 -11.51 -3.76
N LEU A 56 5.11 -10.66 -4.65
CA LEU A 56 5.30 -9.24 -4.39
C LEU A 56 3.97 -8.50 -4.31
N CYS A 57 3.02 -8.79 -5.21
CA CYS A 57 1.66 -8.24 -5.10
C CYS A 57 0.97 -8.67 -3.80
N ALA A 58 1.10 -9.93 -3.40
CA ALA A 58 0.55 -10.42 -2.13
C ALA A 58 1.11 -9.64 -0.93
N SER A 59 2.44 -9.40 -0.91
CA SER A 59 3.09 -8.59 0.12
C SER A 59 2.48 -7.18 0.24
N LYS A 60 2.26 -6.49 -0.89
CA LYS A 60 1.59 -5.17 -0.91
C LYS A 60 0.17 -5.25 -0.39
N THR A 61 -0.59 -6.22 -0.87
CA THR A 61 -1.99 -6.39 -0.46
C THR A 61 -2.12 -6.66 1.04
N ILE A 62 -1.23 -7.47 1.62
CA ILE A 62 -1.14 -7.67 3.07
C ILE A 62 -0.87 -6.34 3.77
N SER A 63 0.14 -5.59 3.33
CA SER A 63 0.52 -4.30 3.93
C SER A 63 -0.63 -3.29 3.91
N ASN A 64 -1.29 -3.11 2.76
CA ASN A 64 -2.46 -2.24 2.63
C ASN A 64 -3.61 -2.69 3.55
N THR A 65 -3.86 -4.00 3.63
CA THR A 65 -4.90 -4.56 4.51
C THR A 65 -4.62 -4.24 5.97
N MET A 66 -3.36 -4.35 6.40
CA MET A 66 -2.95 -4.01 7.77
C MET A 66 -3.22 -2.53 8.09
N ILE A 67 -2.87 -1.61 7.20
CA ILE A 67 -3.14 -0.18 7.39
C ILE A 67 -4.66 0.08 7.45
N CYS A 68 -5.44 -0.49 6.54
CA CYS A 68 -6.89 -0.36 6.58
C CYS A 68 -7.50 -0.93 7.87
N LEU A 69 -6.98 -2.06 8.38
CA LEU A 69 -7.41 -2.63 9.67
C LEU A 69 -7.08 -1.67 10.83
N THR A 70 -5.90 -1.08 10.83
CA THR A 70 -5.48 -0.09 11.84
C THR A 70 -6.43 1.11 11.89
N PHE A 71 -6.87 1.61 10.74
CA PHE A 71 -7.87 2.68 10.71
C PHE A 71 -9.25 2.24 11.23
N VAL A 72 -9.71 1.04 10.85
CA VAL A 72 -11.05 0.54 11.22
C VAL A 72 -11.12 0.09 12.68
N LEU A 73 -10.08 -0.57 13.19
CA LEU A 73 -10.06 -1.20 14.51
C LEU A 73 -9.49 -0.28 15.60
N TRP A 74 -8.69 0.73 15.24
CA TRP A 74 -8.04 1.61 16.21
C TRP A 74 -8.38 3.07 16.02
N ALA A 75 -8.01 3.68 14.89
CA ALA A 75 -8.16 5.12 14.70
C ALA A 75 -9.64 5.56 14.76
N SER A 76 -10.54 4.82 14.10
CA SER A 76 -11.97 5.16 14.05
C SER A 76 -12.66 4.97 15.42
N PRO A 77 -12.51 3.85 16.13
CA PRO A 77 -13.11 3.70 17.46
C PRO A 77 -12.57 4.70 18.48
N CYS A 78 -11.25 4.95 18.52
CA CYS A 78 -10.67 5.99 19.38
C CYS A 78 -11.23 7.38 19.06
N THR A 79 -11.41 7.69 17.77
CA THR A 79 -12.00 8.96 17.33
C THR A 79 -13.48 9.07 17.73
N LEU A 80 -14.25 8.00 17.60
CA LEU A 80 -15.66 7.94 18.00
C LEU A 80 -15.80 8.16 19.51
N LEU A 81 -14.99 7.47 20.31
CA LEU A 81 -15.06 7.46 21.76
C LEU A 81 -14.46 8.71 22.42
N ASN A 82 -13.68 9.52 21.69
CA ASN A 82 -12.88 10.65 22.20
C ASN A 82 -11.81 10.28 23.23
N HIS A 83 -11.50 9.00 23.38
CA HIS A 83 -10.48 8.52 24.31
C HIS A 83 -9.92 7.20 23.80
N TYR A 84 -8.73 6.85 24.27
CA TYR A 84 -8.16 5.54 24.02
C TYR A 84 -8.84 4.52 24.90
N PHE A 85 -9.52 3.55 24.30
CA PHE A 85 -10.24 2.49 25.03
C PHE A 85 -9.31 1.38 25.54
N LEU A 86 -8.03 1.43 25.18
CA LEU A 86 -6.96 0.55 25.64
C LEU A 86 -5.72 1.37 26.05
N PRO A 87 -4.76 0.77 26.78
CA PRO A 87 -3.56 1.47 27.26
C PRO A 87 -2.72 2.09 26.12
N HIS A 88 -1.93 3.10 26.46
CA HIS A 88 -1.03 3.82 25.53
C HIS A 88 -0.15 2.88 24.71
N GLN A 89 0.37 1.81 25.31
CA GLN A 89 1.18 0.80 24.62
C GLN A 89 0.47 0.20 23.40
N ILE A 90 -0.85 0.02 23.46
CA ILE A 90 -1.62 -0.49 22.31
C ILE A 90 -1.67 0.53 21.18
N ASN A 91 -1.73 1.84 21.49
CA ASN A 91 -1.62 2.90 20.49
C ASN A 91 -0.29 2.84 19.74
N ILE A 92 0.81 2.67 20.49
CA ILE A 92 2.15 2.49 19.93
C ILE A 92 2.20 1.25 19.04
N LEU A 93 1.65 0.11 19.48
CA LEU A 93 1.67 -1.11 18.68
C LEU A 93 0.88 -0.97 17.36
N PHE A 94 -0.29 -0.33 17.39
CA PHE A 94 -1.03 -0.04 16.16
C PHE A 94 -0.27 0.93 15.25
N GLY A 95 0.42 1.93 15.79
CA GLY A 95 1.22 2.83 14.98
C GLY A 95 2.45 2.15 14.38
N GLN A 96 3.19 1.36 15.15
CA GLN A 96 4.41 0.70 14.69
C GLN A 96 4.11 -0.45 13.72
N TYR A 97 3.34 -1.44 14.16
CA TYR A 97 3.08 -2.64 13.35
C TYR A 97 1.89 -2.47 12.42
N GLY A 98 0.96 -1.59 12.73
CA GLY A 98 -0.21 -1.33 11.90
C GLY A 98 -0.05 -0.14 10.93
N GLY A 99 0.89 0.77 11.21
CA GLY A 99 1.19 1.94 10.39
C GLY A 99 2.56 1.84 9.73
N TRP A 100 3.64 2.01 10.48
CA TRP A 100 4.99 2.15 9.93
C TRP A 100 5.52 0.90 9.25
N MET A 101 5.35 -0.28 9.85
CA MET A 101 5.83 -1.54 9.29
C MET A 101 5.20 -1.83 7.91
N PRO A 102 3.86 -1.81 7.75
CA PRO A 102 3.27 -1.99 6.43
C PRO A 102 3.58 -0.81 5.48
N TYR A 103 3.80 0.40 6.00
CA TYR A 103 4.17 1.54 5.16
C TYR A 103 5.55 1.37 4.51
N ILE A 104 6.59 1.01 5.27
CA ILE A 104 7.94 0.76 4.70
C ILE A 104 8.01 -0.48 3.82
N MET A 105 7.11 -1.44 4.01
CA MET A 105 6.97 -2.55 3.08
C MET A 105 6.60 -2.10 1.66
N GLY A 106 6.00 -0.92 1.48
CA GLY A 106 5.74 -0.33 0.17
C GLY A 106 7.03 -0.15 -0.65
N PRO A 107 7.96 0.73 -0.24
CA PRO A 107 9.23 0.96 -0.93
C PRO A 107 10.11 -0.29 -1.03
N PHE A 108 10.15 -1.13 0.01
CA PHE A 108 10.85 -2.42 -0.03
C PHE A 108 10.29 -3.36 -1.11
N THR A 109 8.97 -3.43 -1.25
CA THR A 109 8.36 -4.24 -2.30
C THR A 109 8.60 -3.62 -3.68
N GLN A 110 8.66 -2.29 -3.79
CA GLN A 110 8.97 -1.59 -5.05
C GLN A 110 10.37 -1.90 -5.57
N ILE A 111 11.40 -1.82 -4.71
CA ILE A 111 12.76 -2.16 -5.12
C ILE A 111 12.87 -3.64 -5.51
N CYS A 112 12.20 -4.56 -4.80
CA CYS A 112 12.12 -5.96 -5.21
C CYS A 112 11.43 -6.16 -6.56
N MET A 113 10.34 -5.44 -6.85
CA MET A 113 9.65 -5.52 -8.14
C MET A 113 10.54 -5.01 -9.28
N ALA A 114 11.21 -3.89 -9.08
CA ALA A 114 12.13 -3.32 -10.05
C ALA A 114 13.31 -4.28 -10.31
N PHE A 115 13.91 -4.82 -9.25
CA PHE A 115 15.00 -5.78 -9.35
C PHE A 115 14.57 -7.10 -10.02
N ASN A 116 13.41 -7.66 -9.65
CA ASN A 116 12.88 -8.87 -10.28
C ASN A 116 12.70 -8.69 -11.80
N ARG A 117 12.27 -7.50 -12.24
CA ARG A 117 12.16 -7.17 -13.67
C ARG A 117 13.50 -6.97 -14.34
N PHE A 118 14.45 -6.33 -13.65
CA PHE A 118 15.81 -6.19 -14.12
C PHE A 118 16.41 -7.56 -14.42
N CYS A 119 16.35 -8.51 -13.47
CA CYS A 119 16.80 -9.89 -13.69
C CYS A 119 16.07 -10.54 -14.89
N ALA A 120 14.76 -10.37 -15.01
CA ALA A 120 13.96 -10.94 -16.10
C ALA A 120 14.22 -10.34 -17.51
N LEU A 121 14.92 -9.20 -17.60
CA LEU A 121 15.25 -8.51 -18.85
C LEU A 121 16.74 -8.55 -19.20
N PHE A 122 17.61 -8.48 -18.19
CA PHE A 122 19.06 -8.46 -18.39
C PHE A 122 19.70 -9.84 -18.23
N LEU A 123 19.11 -10.74 -17.44
CA LEU A 123 19.64 -12.06 -17.13
C LEU A 123 18.65 -13.19 -17.51
N PRO A 124 18.12 -13.23 -18.75
CA PRO A 124 17.05 -14.16 -19.13
C PRO A 124 17.45 -15.64 -18.98
N HIS A 125 18.73 -15.98 -19.20
CA HIS A 125 19.24 -17.34 -19.04
C HIS A 125 19.18 -17.83 -17.58
N TYR A 126 19.48 -16.95 -16.62
CA TYR A 126 19.41 -17.25 -15.19
C TYR A 126 17.98 -17.18 -14.65
N TYR A 127 17.17 -16.24 -15.14
CA TYR A 127 15.76 -16.12 -14.75
C TYR A 127 14.91 -17.29 -15.27
N GLY A 128 15.32 -17.93 -16.37
CA GLY A 128 14.68 -19.12 -16.93
C GLY A 128 15.01 -20.43 -16.21
N ARG A 129 16.05 -20.45 -15.34
CA ARG A 129 16.33 -21.61 -14.49
C ARG A 129 15.28 -21.68 -13.38
N SER A 130 14.70 -22.87 -13.22
CA SER A 130 13.75 -23.14 -12.14
C SER A 130 14.53 -23.32 -10.84
N PHE A 131 14.70 -22.24 -10.08
CA PHE A 131 15.07 -22.35 -8.68
C PHE A 131 13.85 -22.86 -7.88
N PRO A 132 14.06 -23.66 -6.84
CA PRO A 132 12.95 -24.17 -6.01
C PRO A 132 12.19 -23.04 -5.31
N ILE A 133 12.86 -21.92 -4.99
CA ILE A 133 12.27 -20.73 -4.39
C ILE A 133 12.58 -19.52 -5.28
N PRO A 134 11.56 -18.76 -5.73
CA PRO A 134 11.79 -17.53 -6.51
C PRO A 134 12.54 -16.49 -5.68
N LEU A 135 13.51 -15.80 -6.30
CA LEU A 135 14.30 -14.74 -5.66
C LEU A 135 13.44 -13.63 -5.03
N SER A 136 12.30 -13.33 -5.64
CA SER A 136 11.33 -12.38 -5.10
C SER A 136 10.72 -12.82 -3.76
N VAL A 137 10.52 -14.13 -3.54
CA VAL A 137 9.98 -14.67 -2.28
C VAL A 137 11.02 -14.48 -1.18
N VAL A 138 12.29 -14.82 -1.49
CA VAL A 138 13.42 -14.57 -0.57
C VAL A 138 13.52 -13.09 -0.22
N GLY A 139 13.43 -12.21 -1.22
CA GLY A 139 13.44 -10.75 -1.01
C GLY A 139 12.28 -10.27 -0.14
N VAL A 140 11.06 -10.75 -0.35
CA VAL A 140 9.89 -10.43 0.48
C VAL A 140 10.15 -10.83 1.93
N LEU A 141 10.55 -12.08 2.19
CA LEU A 141 10.82 -12.57 3.55
C LEU A 141 11.91 -11.76 4.25
N PHE A 142 12.98 -11.44 3.52
CA PHE A 142 14.07 -10.61 4.02
C PHE A 142 13.58 -9.22 4.44
N PHE A 143 12.83 -8.54 3.58
CA PHE A 143 12.34 -7.18 3.87
C PHE A 143 11.25 -7.14 4.95
N TRP A 144 10.37 -8.14 5.04
CA TRP A 144 9.45 -8.25 6.18
C TRP A 144 10.20 -8.38 7.49
N THR A 145 11.25 -9.21 7.53
CA THR A 145 12.10 -9.38 8.72
C THR A 145 12.77 -8.05 9.11
N ILE A 146 13.33 -7.34 8.14
CA ILE A 146 13.93 -6.02 8.38
C ILE A 146 12.90 -5.00 8.86
N ALA A 147 11.71 -4.95 8.24
CA ALA A 147 10.66 -4.02 8.62
C ALA A 147 10.20 -4.24 10.07
N ILE A 148 10.05 -5.50 10.49
CA ILE A 148 9.74 -5.86 11.88
C ILE A 148 10.86 -5.39 12.82
N ILE A 149 12.12 -5.67 12.50
CA ILE A 149 13.26 -5.27 13.35
C ILE A 149 13.32 -3.76 13.50
N ILE A 150 13.25 -3.00 12.39
CA ILE A 150 13.34 -1.54 12.41
C ILE A 150 12.19 -0.95 13.24
N THR A 151 10.95 -1.37 12.99
CA THR A 151 9.78 -0.82 13.70
C THR A 151 9.72 -1.23 15.17
N SER A 152 10.33 -2.35 15.54
CA SER A 152 10.46 -2.76 16.94
C SER A 152 11.25 -1.75 17.79
N PHE A 153 12.19 -1.01 17.20
CA PHE A 153 12.92 0.05 17.90
C PHE A 153 12.02 1.23 18.33
N GLY A 154 10.87 1.41 17.68
CA GLY A 154 9.89 2.44 18.05
C GLY A 154 8.82 1.96 19.04
N VAL A 155 8.93 0.76 19.60
CA VAL A 155 7.98 0.21 20.59
C VAL A 155 8.14 0.79 22.01
N PRO A 156 9.36 1.15 22.49
CA PRO A 156 9.52 1.82 23.78
C PRO A 156 8.74 3.14 23.84
N GLU A 157 8.20 3.45 25.02
CA GLU A 157 7.49 4.72 25.27
C GLU A 157 8.38 5.92 24.96
N GLY A 158 7.81 6.92 24.29
CA GLY A 158 8.52 8.11 23.82
C GLY A 158 9.15 7.93 22.44
N CYS A 159 9.34 6.72 21.92
CA CYS A 159 9.86 6.48 20.56
C CYS A 159 8.74 6.11 19.56
N GLY A 160 7.49 6.11 20.02
CA GLY A 160 6.33 5.61 19.32
C GLY A 160 5.85 6.50 18.17
N PHE A 161 5.20 5.84 17.21
CA PHE A 161 4.24 6.46 16.31
C PHE A 161 2.85 6.16 16.85
N ILE A 162 2.02 7.19 17.01
CA ILE A 162 0.73 7.07 17.68
C ILE A 162 -0.36 7.79 16.92
N PHE A 163 -1.60 7.34 17.10
CA PHE A 163 -2.76 8.09 16.61
C PHE A 163 -3.15 9.13 17.65
N VAL A 164 -3.14 10.41 17.28
CA VAL A 164 -3.49 11.52 18.17
C VAL A 164 -4.93 11.95 17.93
N ILE A 165 -5.85 11.58 18.83
CA ILE A 165 -7.30 11.86 18.70
C ILE A 165 -7.58 13.36 18.52
N LYS A 166 -6.86 14.22 19.23
CA LYS A 166 -7.02 15.69 19.14
C LYS A 166 -6.75 16.24 17.75
N ARG A 167 -5.80 15.63 17.03
CA ARG A 167 -5.34 16.06 15.71
C ARG A 167 -5.89 15.18 14.57
N LEU A 168 -6.56 14.07 14.91
CA LEU A 168 -7.11 13.08 13.98
C LEU A 168 -6.06 12.58 12.98
N ALA A 169 -4.82 12.47 13.43
CA ALA A 169 -3.65 12.20 12.62
C ALA A 169 -2.74 11.20 13.33
N TRP A 170 -2.04 10.41 12.53
CA TRP A 170 -0.93 9.61 13.01
C TRP A 170 0.34 10.45 13.02
N GLU A 171 1.01 10.52 14.17
CA GLU A 171 2.17 11.39 14.40
C GLU A 171 3.18 10.68 15.30
N PRO A 172 4.48 11.00 15.18
CA PRO A 172 5.46 10.58 16.18
C PRO A 172 5.11 11.21 17.54
N GLU A 173 5.46 10.51 18.62
CA GLU A 173 5.38 11.09 19.97
C GLU A 173 6.22 12.38 20.07
N GLU A 174 5.86 13.26 21.01
CA GLU A 174 6.52 14.55 21.25
C GLU A 174 7.82 14.36 22.06
N SER A 175 8.70 13.48 21.59
CA SER A 175 10.02 13.23 22.16
C SER A 175 11.10 13.24 21.08
N GLU A 176 12.33 13.53 21.48
CA GLU A 176 13.48 13.53 20.59
C GLU A 176 13.69 12.16 19.92
N CYS A 177 13.40 11.06 20.63
CA CYS A 177 13.52 9.72 20.08
C CYS A 177 12.56 9.49 18.90
N ALA A 178 11.27 9.77 19.08
CA ALA A 178 10.25 9.54 18.06
C ALA A 178 10.46 10.46 16.84
N VAL A 179 10.84 11.72 17.06
CA VAL A 179 11.14 12.66 15.97
C VAL A 179 12.35 12.20 15.16
N ASN A 180 13.47 11.85 15.82
CA ASN A 180 14.66 11.36 15.13
C ASN A 180 14.39 10.03 14.41
N PHE A 181 13.60 9.15 15.01
CA PHE A 181 13.17 7.90 14.38
C PHE A 181 12.35 8.16 13.12
N ALA A 182 11.41 9.13 13.13
CA ALA A 182 10.63 9.54 11.97
C ALA A 182 11.47 10.13 10.84
N VAL A 183 12.44 10.97 11.19
CA VAL A 183 13.39 11.52 10.22
C VAL A 183 14.22 10.40 9.57
N GLY A 184 14.75 9.46 10.37
CA GLY A 184 15.48 8.30 9.85
C GLY A 184 14.62 7.44 8.92
N PHE A 185 13.37 7.20 9.29
CA PHE A 185 12.41 6.45 8.48
C PHE A 185 12.10 7.14 7.16
N PHE A 186 11.90 8.46 7.18
CA PHE A 186 11.71 9.27 5.99
C PHE A 186 12.90 9.14 5.02
N TYR A 187 14.15 9.26 5.52
CA TYR A 187 15.33 9.10 4.66
C TYR A 187 15.45 7.69 4.07
N LEU A 188 15.08 6.66 4.83
CA LEU A 188 15.08 5.28 4.34
C LEU A 188 14.07 5.08 3.21
N ILE A 189 12.86 5.64 3.35
CA ILE A 189 11.82 5.64 2.30
C ILE A 189 12.30 6.38 1.05
N VAL A 190 12.89 7.57 1.21
CA VAL A 190 13.41 8.34 0.07
C VAL A 190 14.53 7.58 -0.63
N ALA A 191 15.50 7.02 0.12
CA ALA A 191 16.63 6.29 -0.44
C ALA A 191 16.19 5.06 -1.24
N THR A 192 15.26 4.28 -0.68
CA THR A 192 14.70 3.09 -1.37
C THR A 192 13.87 3.47 -2.60
N SER A 193 13.10 4.56 -2.54
CA SER A 193 12.33 5.07 -3.67
C SER A 193 13.23 5.56 -4.80
N VAL A 194 14.31 6.29 -4.50
CA VAL A 194 15.30 6.72 -5.49
C VAL A 194 15.95 5.50 -6.15
N ALA A 195 16.37 4.50 -5.36
CA ALA A 195 16.95 3.27 -5.90
C ALA A 195 15.98 2.52 -6.83
N ALA A 196 14.71 2.38 -6.45
CA ALA A 196 13.68 1.75 -7.29
C ALA A 196 13.47 2.50 -8.62
N ASN A 197 13.43 3.84 -8.58
CA ASN A 197 13.27 4.67 -9.78
C ASN A 197 14.47 4.61 -10.73
N VAL A 198 15.70 4.46 -10.20
CA VAL A 198 16.88 4.21 -11.04
C VAL A 198 16.73 2.91 -11.81
N PHE A 199 16.34 1.81 -11.15
CA PHE A 199 16.08 0.53 -11.82
C PHE A 199 14.96 0.66 -12.87
N ASN A 200 13.86 1.32 -12.54
CA ASN A 200 12.74 1.53 -13.46
C ASN A 200 13.17 2.32 -14.72
N THR A 201 13.97 3.38 -14.56
CA THR A 201 14.52 4.16 -15.67
C THR A 201 15.42 3.30 -16.57
N THR A 202 16.34 2.52 -15.99
CA THR A 202 17.20 1.60 -16.76
C THR A 202 16.38 0.57 -17.55
N ILE A 203 15.31 0.04 -16.95
CA ILE A 203 14.39 -0.89 -17.61
C ILE A 203 13.66 -0.20 -18.76
N ALA A 204 13.16 1.03 -18.56
CA ALA A 204 12.45 1.80 -19.58
C ALA A 204 13.34 2.05 -20.81
N ILE A 205 14.58 2.49 -20.59
CA ILE A 205 15.56 2.71 -21.67
C ILE A 205 15.76 1.42 -22.48
N LYS A 206 16.02 0.29 -21.81
CA LYS A 206 16.24 -0.99 -22.51
C LYS A 206 15.00 -1.45 -23.28
N LEU A 207 13.80 -1.25 -22.73
CA LEU A 207 12.55 -1.58 -23.42
C LEU A 207 12.36 -0.75 -24.68
N ILE A 208 12.66 0.56 -24.63
CA ILE A 208 12.60 1.46 -25.79
C ILE A 208 13.62 1.02 -26.85
N MET A 209 14.87 0.80 -26.47
CA MET A 209 15.92 0.34 -27.40
C MET A 209 15.54 -0.97 -28.09
N THR A 210 15.05 -1.95 -27.31
CA THR A 210 14.65 -3.25 -27.86
C THR A 210 13.46 -3.13 -28.81
N ALA A 211 12.51 -2.22 -28.53
CA ALA A 211 11.36 -1.97 -29.40
C ALA A 211 11.76 -1.34 -30.75
N THR A 212 12.79 -0.50 -30.77
CA THR A 212 13.29 0.15 -31.99
C THR A 212 14.10 -0.81 -32.87
N THR A 213 14.77 -1.81 -32.28
CA THR A 213 15.70 -2.71 -33.01
C THR A 213 15.07 -4.02 -33.52
N SER A 214 13.90 -4.44 -33.01
CA SER A 214 13.40 -5.80 -33.27
C SER A 214 12.50 -5.94 -34.53
N ASN A 215 12.98 -6.66 -35.56
CA ASN A 215 12.21 -7.17 -36.72
C ASN A 215 11.62 -8.58 -36.49
N VAL A 216 11.33 -8.98 -35.24
CA VAL A 216 11.04 -10.39 -34.87
C VAL A 216 9.54 -10.68 -34.76
N SER A 217 9.12 -11.87 -35.22
CA SER A 217 7.76 -12.43 -35.29
C SER A 217 6.75 -11.89 -34.25
N ARG A 218 5.66 -11.31 -34.78
CA ARG A 218 4.77 -10.37 -34.09
C ARG A 218 3.88 -10.99 -32.99
N ASP A 219 3.26 -12.15 -33.18
CA ASP A 219 2.12 -12.52 -32.30
C ASP A 219 2.48 -13.00 -30.88
N ILE A 220 3.40 -13.96 -30.72
CA ILE A 220 3.75 -14.50 -29.40
C ILE A 220 4.59 -13.50 -28.59
N SER A 221 5.42 -12.70 -29.28
CA SER A 221 6.22 -11.63 -28.68
C SER A 221 5.32 -10.47 -28.21
N GLU A 222 4.29 -10.11 -28.98
CA GLU A 222 3.35 -9.04 -28.61
C GLU A 222 2.53 -9.35 -27.37
N VAL A 223 2.00 -10.56 -27.21
CA VAL A 223 1.21 -10.93 -26.01
C VAL A 223 2.08 -10.84 -24.75
N ARG A 224 3.31 -11.35 -24.81
CA ARG A 224 4.29 -11.25 -23.71
C ARG A 224 4.69 -9.81 -23.43
N ARG A 225 4.89 -9.00 -24.47
CA ARG A 225 5.19 -7.56 -24.37
C ARG A 225 4.05 -6.80 -23.71
N ARG A 226 2.81 -6.97 -24.16
CA ARG A 226 1.61 -6.34 -23.57
C ARG A 226 1.44 -6.68 -22.09
N LYS A 227 1.69 -7.93 -21.70
CA LYS A 227 1.67 -8.33 -20.27
C LYS A 227 2.77 -7.61 -19.47
N ARG A 228 4.01 -7.57 -19.98
CA ARG A 228 5.13 -6.86 -19.33
C ARG A 228 4.86 -5.36 -19.19
N THR A 229 4.33 -4.72 -20.24
CA THR A 229 3.96 -3.30 -20.22
C THR A 229 2.87 -3.00 -19.18
N LYS A 230 1.81 -3.82 -19.09
CA LYS A 230 0.77 -3.63 -18.08
C LYS A 230 1.31 -3.73 -16.65
N MET A 231 2.15 -4.73 -16.38
CA MET A 231 2.79 -4.86 -15.07
C MET A 231 3.69 -3.66 -14.77
N TYR A 232 4.43 -3.17 -15.77
CA TYR A 232 5.25 -1.96 -15.64
C TYR A 232 4.40 -0.73 -15.28
N ILE A 233 3.34 -0.45 -16.04
CA ILE A 233 2.44 0.68 -15.78
C ILE A 233 1.84 0.58 -14.38
N GLN A 234 1.36 -0.61 -13.98
CA GLN A 234 0.84 -0.82 -12.62
C GLN A 234 1.85 -0.38 -11.57
N SER A 235 3.12 -0.79 -11.70
CA SER A 235 4.18 -0.41 -10.75
C SER A 235 4.41 1.09 -10.73
N VAL A 236 4.53 1.73 -11.90
CA VAL A 236 4.76 3.18 -11.98
C VAL A 236 3.60 3.95 -11.34
N SER A 237 2.35 3.53 -11.59
CA SER A 237 1.19 4.14 -10.93
C SER A 237 1.26 4.03 -9.41
N GLN A 238 1.68 2.89 -8.89
CA GLN A 238 1.85 2.69 -7.45
C GLN A 238 3.02 3.50 -6.87
N ASP A 239 4.11 3.65 -7.63
CA ASP A 239 5.26 4.46 -7.25
C ASP A 239 4.87 5.95 -7.14
N CYS A 240 4.05 6.45 -8.08
CA CYS A 240 3.49 7.80 -7.99
C CYS A 240 2.58 7.99 -6.77
N LEU A 241 1.75 7.00 -6.43
CA LEU A 241 0.90 7.05 -5.24
C LEU A 241 1.74 7.18 -3.96
N HIS A 242 2.82 6.42 -3.84
CA HIS A 242 3.71 6.50 -2.69
C HIS A 242 4.42 7.85 -2.58
N VAL A 243 4.91 8.41 -3.68
CA VAL A 243 5.55 9.74 -3.68
C VAL A 243 4.56 10.82 -3.24
N MET A 244 3.33 10.76 -3.74
CA MET A 244 2.26 11.67 -3.34
C MET A 244 1.99 11.56 -1.84
N ASP A 245 1.95 10.35 -1.29
CA ASP A 245 1.78 10.14 0.15
C ASP A 245 2.90 10.80 0.97
N THR A 246 4.16 10.53 0.60
CA THR A 246 5.32 11.06 1.31
C THR A 246 5.33 12.60 1.29
N ILE A 247 4.94 13.23 0.17
CA ILE A 247 4.80 14.69 0.07
C ILE A 247 3.65 15.20 0.96
N ASN A 248 2.50 14.51 0.94
CA ASN A 248 1.35 14.88 1.76
C ASN A 248 1.69 14.86 3.24
N CYS A 249 2.31 13.78 3.72
CA CYS A 249 2.62 13.59 5.14
C CYS A 249 3.79 14.45 5.63
N SER A 250 4.79 14.74 4.78
CA SER A 250 6.04 15.40 5.22
C SER A 250 6.05 16.92 4.98
N ILE A 251 5.25 17.41 4.04
CA ILE A 251 5.26 18.82 3.65
C ILE A 251 3.86 19.42 3.80
N ILE A 252 2.89 18.85 3.09
CA ILE A 252 1.59 19.50 2.92
C ILE A 252 0.83 19.54 4.25
N SER A 253 0.81 18.43 5.01
CA SER A 253 0.18 18.32 6.33
C SER A 253 0.59 19.44 7.31
N HIS A 254 1.79 20.00 7.16
CA HIS A 254 2.35 21.04 8.04
C HIS A 254 2.04 22.48 7.58
N PHE A 255 1.35 22.68 6.45
CA PHE A 255 0.96 24.02 6.00
C PHE A 255 -0.14 24.65 6.85
N SER A 256 -0.92 23.85 7.59
CA SER A 256 -1.94 24.36 8.50
C SER A 256 -2.07 23.50 9.74
N GLU A 257 -2.20 24.16 10.88
CA GLU A 257 -2.47 23.56 12.19
C GLU A 257 -3.95 23.18 12.40
N ALA A 258 -4.82 23.50 11.44
CA ALA A 258 -6.24 23.19 11.56
C ALA A 258 -6.48 21.67 11.57
N VAL A 259 -7.26 21.18 12.54
CA VAL A 259 -7.50 19.74 12.74
C VAL A 259 -8.09 19.07 11.49
N TRP A 260 -9.04 19.73 10.82
CA TRP A 260 -9.63 19.19 9.59
C TRP A 260 -8.58 19.05 8.47
N TYR A 261 -7.61 19.96 8.42
CA TYR A 261 -6.56 19.98 7.41
C TYR A 261 -5.56 18.85 7.67
N ARG A 262 -5.09 18.72 8.93
CA ARG A 262 -4.25 17.60 9.35
C ARG A 262 -4.93 16.25 9.12
N PHE A 263 -6.23 16.14 9.42
CA PHE A 263 -7.01 14.94 9.13
C PHE A 263 -6.99 14.58 7.64
N VAL A 264 -7.26 15.56 6.76
CA VAL A 264 -7.32 15.31 5.31
C VAL A 264 -5.95 14.83 4.80
N PHE A 265 -4.88 15.56 5.08
CA PHE A 265 -3.57 15.31 4.47
C PHE A 265 -2.77 14.20 5.14
N SER A 266 -2.94 13.95 6.45
CA SER A 266 -2.18 12.92 7.18
C SER A 266 -2.95 11.62 7.40
N SER A 267 -4.29 11.65 7.41
CA SER A 267 -5.11 10.45 7.67
C SER A 267 -5.92 10.01 6.45
N LEU A 268 -6.74 10.90 5.89
CA LEU A 268 -7.63 10.52 4.79
C LEU A 268 -6.85 10.19 3.52
N LEU A 269 -5.90 11.03 3.11
CA LEU A 269 -5.09 10.76 1.92
C LEU A 269 -4.19 9.54 2.11
N PHE A 270 -3.60 9.37 3.30
CA PHE A 270 -2.82 8.19 3.64
C PHE A 270 -3.65 6.90 3.50
N LEU A 271 -4.82 6.84 4.15
CA LEU A 271 -5.75 5.72 4.02
C LEU A 271 -6.20 5.52 2.56
N GLY A 272 -6.54 6.61 1.87
CA GLY A 272 -6.99 6.61 0.49
C GLY A 272 -5.97 5.99 -0.47
N ILE A 273 -4.69 6.26 -0.29
CA ILE A 273 -3.63 5.72 -1.14
C ILE A 273 -3.57 4.19 -1.09
N HIS A 274 -3.76 3.58 0.08
CA HIS A 274 -3.83 2.12 0.23
C HIS A 274 -5.09 1.50 -0.37
N VAL A 275 -6.19 2.25 -0.43
CA VAL A 275 -7.40 1.87 -1.19
C VAL A 275 -7.09 1.91 -2.70
N PHE A 276 -6.51 3.01 -3.18
CA PHE A 276 -6.20 3.20 -4.59
C PHE A 276 -5.15 2.20 -5.11
N ASP A 277 -4.15 1.84 -4.30
CA ASP A 277 -3.18 0.79 -4.64
C ASP A 277 -3.89 -0.56 -4.89
N GLY A 278 -4.84 -0.94 -4.03
CA GLY A 278 -5.70 -2.11 -4.21
C GLY A 278 -6.52 -2.04 -5.50
N LEU A 279 -7.13 -0.88 -5.80
CA LEU A 279 -7.88 -0.66 -7.03
C LEU A 279 -6.99 -0.81 -8.28
N VAL A 280 -5.79 -0.22 -8.27
CA VAL A 280 -4.80 -0.33 -9.34
C VAL A 280 -4.44 -1.80 -9.58
N MET A 281 -4.26 -2.61 -8.53
CA MET A 281 -4.00 -4.05 -8.67
C MET A 281 -5.14 -4.79 -9.41
N ILE A 282 -6.41 -4.52 -9.07
CA ILE A 282 -7.59 -5.12 -9.71
C ILE A 282 -7.72 -4.70 -11.19
N LEU A 283 -7.47 -3.43 -11.49
CA LEU A 283 -7.59 -2.89 -12.84
C LEU A 283 -6.59 -3.54 -13.81
N PHE A 284 -5.33 -3.65 -13.39
CA PHE A 284 -4.24 -4.17 -14.22
C PHE A 284 -4.16 -5.71 -14.24
N ASN A 285 -4.69 -6.39 -13.22
CA ASN A 285 -4.69 -7.85 -13.13
C ASN A 285 -6.11 -8.41 -13.25
N LYS A 286 -6.62 -8.46 -14.49
CA LYS A 286 -7.99 -8.94 -14.78
C LYS A 286 -8.35 -10.32 -14.21
N HIS A 287 -7.35 -11.18 -14.00
CA HIS A 287 -7.54 -12.54 -13.46
C HIS A 287 -7.70 -12.57 -11.93
N LEU A 288 -7.46 -11.44 -11.24
CA LEU A 288 -7.67 -11.25 -9.81
C LEU A 288 -9.00 -10.57 -9.50
N ARG A 289 -9.81 -10.27 -10.52
CA ARG A 289 -11.11 -9.62 -10.35
C ARG A 289 -12.09 -10.58 -9.69
N PRO A 290 -12.80 -10.17 -8.62
CA PRO A 290 -13.96 -10.89 -8.14
C PRO A 290 -15.00 -11.05 -9.26
N VAL A 291 -15.83 -12.09 -9.18
CA VAL A 291 -16.90 -12.38 -10.15
C VAL A 291 -17.79 -11.15 -10.42
N CYS A 292 -18.02 -10.32 -9.40
CA CYS A 292 -18.79 -9.07 -9.50
C CYS A 292 -18.18 -8.04 -10.48
N PHE A 293 -16.86 -8.05 -10.68
CA PHE A 293 -16.13 -7.14 -11.57
C PHE A 293 -15.83 -7.74 -12.95
N HIS A 294 -16.39 -8.92 -13.26
CA HIS A 294 -16.33 -9.47 -14.60
C HIS A 294 -17.33 -8.77 -15.53
N ASP A 295 -16.81 -8.23 -16.63
CA ASP A 295 -17.61 -7.72 -17.76
C ASP A 295 -18.62 -8.79 -18.20
N ALA A 296 -19.81 -8.38 -18.66
CA ALA A 296 -20.88 -9.31 -19.08
C ALA A 296 -20.40 -10.37 -20.10
N LYS A 297 -19.49 -9.97 -21.00
CA LYS A 297 -18.82 -10.85 -21.98
C LYS A 297 -17.96 -11.95 -21.32
N SER A 298 -17.29 -11.61 -20.22
CA SER A 298 -16.46 -12.56 -19.46
C SER A 298 -17.28 -13.47 -18.56
N ARG A 299 -18.46 -13.02 -18.11
CA ARG A 299 -19.43 -13.84 -17.37
C ARG A 299 -19.94 -14.96 -18.27
N ALA A 300 -20.34 -14.66 -19.50
CA ALA A 300 -20.79 -15.65 -20.48
C ALA A 300 -19.72 -16.75 -20.76
N SER A 301 -18.45 -16.37 -20.92
CA SER A 301 -17.37 -17.35 -21.11
C SER A 301 -17.03 -18.18 -19.87
N TYR A 302 -17.28 -17.67 -18.65
CA TYR A 302 -17.10 -18.44 -17.42
C TYR A 302 -18.22 -19.47 -17.24
N THR A 303 -19.48 -19.07 -17.46
CA THR A 303 -20.65 -19.96 -17.40
C THR A 303 -20.56 -21.08 -18.44
N GLN A 304 -20.02 -20.79 -19.63
CA GLN A 304 -19.77 -21.80 -20.67
C GLN A 304 -18.64 -22.76 -20.30
N LYS A 305 -17.68 -22.34 -19.47
CA LYS A 305 -16.59 -23.21 -19.00
C LYS A 305 -17.02 -24.12 -17.85
N THR A 306 -17.93 -23.66 -16.99
CA THR A 306 -18.49 -24.48 -15.91
C THR A 306 -19.54 -25.47 -16.41
N SER A 307 -20.31 -25.14 -17.47
CA SER A 307 -21.24 -26.11 -18.08
C SER A 307 -20.55 -27.28 -18.77
N VAL A 308 -19.37 -27.05 -19.37
CA VAL A 308 -18.57 -28.11 -20.04
C VAL A 308 -17.90 -29.05 -19.03
N ILE A 309 -17.69 -28.61 -17.78
CA ILE A 309 -17.09 -29.43 -16.72
C ILE A 309 -18.15 -30.23 -15.94
N GLY A 310 -19.43 -29.84 -16.02
CA GLY A 310 -20.55 -30.55 -15.37
C GLY A 310 -21.15 -31.71 -16.15
N THR A 311 -20.58 -32.06 -17.32
CA THR A 311 -21.04 -33.16 -18.18
C THR A 311 -19.96 -34.19 -18.49
N ALA A 312 -18.98 -34.35 -17.59
CA ALA A 312 -17.98 -35.42 -17.65
C ALA A 312 -18.05 -36.27 -16.38
#